data_AF-A0A2S9FPP0-F1
#
_entry.id   AF-A0A2S9FPP0-F1
#
_cell.length_a   1.000
_cell.length_b   1.000
_cell.length_c   1.000
_cell.angle_alpha   90.00
_cell.angle_beta   90.00
_cell.angle_gamma   90.00
#
_symmetry.space_group_name_H-M   'P 1'
#
loop_
_entity.id
_entity.type
_entity.pdbx_description
1 polymer ?
#
loop_
_entity_poly.entity_id
_entity_poly.type
_entity_poly.pdbx_seq_one_letter_code
_entity_poly.pdbx_strand_id
1 'polypeptide(L)' 'PLLVQIADFDQYVPAGAVAATAAQGRAQVHHYPCDHFDVWPGNGWFDKTADDQVAFLSRTLLSQ' A
#
# COMPACT_ATOMS: atom_id res chain seq x y z
N PRO A 1 -6.55 -12.99 -0.70
CA PRO A 1 -6.09 -11.94 0.25
C PRO A 1 -5.40 -10.85 -0.57
N LEU A 2 -5.75 -9.58 -0.38
CA LEU A 2 -5.23 -8.45 -1.16
C LEU A 2 -4.87 -7.30 -0.21
N LEU A 3 -3.67 -6.74 -0.38
CA LEU A 3 -3.25 -5.48 0.22
C LEU A 3 -3.15 -4.43 -0.88
N VAL A 4 -3.72 -3.25 -0.64
CA VAL A 4 -3.55 -2.07 -1.50
C VAL A 4 -2.93 -0.96 -0.66
N GLN A 5 -1.85 -0.37 -1.18
CA GLN A 5 -1.11 0.72 -0.55
C GLN A 5 -1.29 1.98 -1.40
N ILE A 6 -1.77 3.05 -0.78
CA ILE A 6 -2.15 4.29 -1.47
C ILE A 6 -1.25 5.41 -0.96
N ALA A 7 -0.47 6.00 -1.87
CA ALA A 7 0.19 7.28 -1.64
C ALA A 7 -0.85 8.39 -1.88
N ASP A 8 -1.24 9.13 -0.84
CA ASP A 8 -2.36 10.09 -0.88
C ASP A 8 -2.08 11.29 -1.77
N PHE A 9 -0.81 11.58 -2.06
CA PHE A 9 -0.39 12.71 -2.91
C PHE A 9 0.19 12.25 -4.26
N ASP A 10 -0.02 10.98 -4.64
CA ASP A 10 0.40 10.45 -5.93
C ASP A 10 -0.15 11.27 -7.10
N GLN A 11 0.76 11.87 -7.88
CA GLN A 11 0.40 12.70 -9.03
C GLN A 11 0.16 11.91 -10.33
N TYR A 12 0.51 10.63 -10.37
CA TYR A 12 0.37 9.75 -11.54
C TYR A 12 -0.88 8.88 -11.46
N VAL A 13 -1.22 8.40 -10.27
CA VAL A 13 -2.34 7.50 -10.03
C VAL A 13 -3.30 8.12 -9.02
N PRO A 14 -4.49 8.57 -9.46
CA PRO A 14 -5.46 9.18 -8.55
C PRO A 14 -5.92 8.23 -7.44
N ALA A 15 -5.80 8.65 -6.17
CA ALA A 15 -6.18 7.86 -5.00
C ALA A 15 -7.61 7.29 -5.07
N GLY A 16 -8.57 8.04 -5.66
CA GLY A 16 -9.95 7.60 -5.84
C GLY A 16 -10.10 6.37 -6.75
N ALA A 17 -9.29 6.27 -7.81
CA ALA A 17 -9.30 5.10 -8.69
C ALA A 17 -8.75 3.87 -7.96
N VAL A 18 -7.68 4.04 -7.18
CA VAL A 18 -7.09 2.96 -6.37
C VAL A 18 -8.05 2.48 -5.28
N ALA A 19 -8.75 3.41 -4.61
CA ALA A 19 -9.75 3.07 -3.61
C ALA A 19 -10.91 2.25 -4.19
N ALA A 20 -11.36 2.54 -5.41
CA ALA A 20 -12.37 1.74 -6.10
C ALA A 20 -11.89 0.31 -6.39
N THR A 21 -10.65 0.15 -6.87
CA THR A 21 -10.03 -1.17 -7.07
C THR A 21 -9.90 -1.93 -5.76
N ALA A 22 -9.48 -1.26 -4.67
CA ALA A 22 -9.37 -1.86 -3.35
C ALA A 22 -10.73 -2.37 -2.84
N ALA A 23 -11.79 -1.59 -3.02
CA ALA A 23 -13.15 -1.98 -2.64
C ALA A 23 -13.63 -3.21 -3.44
N GLN A 24 -13.43 -3.20 -4.77
CA GLN A 24 -13.80 -4.33 -5.62
C GLN A 24 -13.05 -5.62 -5.25
N GLY A 25 -11.77 -5.49 -4.91
CA GLY A 25 -10.91 -6.59 -4.49
C GLY A 25 -11.06 -7.02 -3.03
N ARG A 26 -11.93 -6.36 -2.25
CA ARG A 26 -12.08 -6.56 -0.78
C ARG A 26 -10.73 -6.49 -0.07
N ALA A 27 -9.91 -5.52 -0.45
CA ALA A 27 -8.54 -5.37 0.03
C ALA A 27 -8.46 -4.86 1.48
N GLN A 28 -7.39 -5.22 2.18
CA GLN A 28 -6.85 -4.38 3.24
C GLN A 28 -6.22 -3.14 2.58
N VAL A 29 -6.51 -1.95 3.11
CA VAL A 29 -6.02 -0.68 2.54
C VAL A 29 -5.14 0.03 3.54
N HIS A 30 -3.96 0.48 3.10
CA HIS A 30 -3.08 1.36 3.86
C HIS A 30 -2.87 2.66 3.08
N HIS A 31 -2.94 3.78 3.79
CA HIS A 31 -2.71 5.12 3.25
C HIS A 31 -1.40 5.70 3.78
N TYR A 32 -0.69 6.43 2.93
CA TYR A 32 0.57 7.08 3.25
C TYR A 32 0.53 8.53 2.73
N PRO A 33 0.82 9.55 3.57
CA PRO A 33 0.86 10.94 3.14
C PRO A 33 2.17 11.25 2.41
N CYS A 34 2.34 10.68 1.21
CA CYS A 34 3.53 10.78 0.37
C CYS A 34 3.17 10.79 -1.12
N ASP A 35 4.15 11.06 -1.99
CA ASP A 35 4.02 10.98 -3.44
C ASP A 35 4.44 9.59 -3.97
N HIS A 36 4.23 9.35 -5.26
CA HIS A 36 4.40 8.09 -5.98
C HIS A 36 5.78 7.43 -5.75
N PHE A 37 6.84 8.24 -5.70
CA PHE A 37 8.20 7.72 -5.62
C PHE A 37 8.75 7.58 -4.19
N ASP A 38 8.06 8.12 -3.19
CA ASP A 38 8.56 8.14 -1.82
C ASP A 38 8.61 6.76 -1.16
N VAL A 39 7.96 5.77 -1.79
CA VAL A 39 7.87 4.38 -1.33
C VAL A 39 8.98 3.49 -1.89
N TRP A 40 9.95 4.03 -2.64
CA TRP A 40 11.09 3.30 -3.20
C TRP A 40 12.38 3.46 -2.38
N PRO A 41 13.35 2.52 -2.48
CA PRO A 41 14.57 2.55 -1.69
C PRO A 41 15.29 3.90 -1.71
N GLY A 42 15.68 4.38 -0.52
CA GLY A 42 16.33 5.66 -0.34
C GLY A 42 15.39 6.83 -0.05
N ASN A 43 14.07 6.63 -0.09
CA ASN A 43 13.07 7.63 0.27
C ASN A 43 12.40 7.36 1.62
N GLY A 44 11.77 8.38 2.18
CA GLY A 44 11.31 8.38 3.58
C GLY A 44 10.17 7.41 3.92
N TRP A 45 9.46 6.88 2.92
CA TRP A 45 8.33 5.96 3.14
C TRP A 45 8.63 4.51 2.79
N PHE A 46 9.81 4.21 2.22
CA PHE A 46 10.18 2.86 1.80
C PHE A 46 10.11 1.83 2.92
N ASP A 47 10.79 2.06 4.05
CA ASP A 47 10.86 1.06 5.13
C ASP A 47 9.45 0.77 5.69
N LYS A 48 8.64 1.82 5.86
CA LYS A 48 7.27 1.68 6.37
C LYS A 48 6.38 0.88 5.41
N THR A 49 6.46 1.12 4.11
CA THR A 49 5.64 0.40 3.13
C THR A 49 6.09 -1.05 2.99
N ALA A 50 7.40 -1.32 3.01
CA ALA A 50 7.96 -2.67 2.98
C ALA A 50 7.57 -3.47 4.23
N ASP A 51 7.67 -2.88 5.42
CA ASP A 51 7.28 -3.51 6.68
C ASP A 51 5.80 -3.91 6.69
N ASP A 52 4.92 -3.06 6.16
CA ASP A 52 3.49 -3.37 6.06
C ASP A 52 3.21 -4.52 5.08
N GLN A 53 3.95 -4.60 3.97
CA GLN A 53 3.87 -5.73 3.03
C GLN A 53 4.30 -7.03 3.70
N VAL A 54 5.45 -7.03 4.38
CA VAL A 54 5.96 -8.20 5.10
C VAL A 54 4.98 -8.62 6.18
N ALA A 55 4.42 -7.69 6.95
CA ALA A 55 3.45 -7.98 7.99
C ALA A 55 2.16 -8.59 7.41
N PHE A 56 1.66 -8.06 6.28
CA PHE A 56 0.51 -8.62 5.57
C PHE A 56 0.77 -10.04 5.07
N LEU A 57 1.91 -10.27 4.41
CA LEU A 57 2.28 -11.59 3.89
C LEU A 57 2.50 -12.60 5.01
N SER A 58 3.18 -12.20 6.09
CA SER A 58 3.43 -13.04 7.26
C SER A 58 2.10 -13.50 7.87
N ARG A 59 1.16 -12.59 8.10
CA ARG A 59 -0.19 -12.96 8.57
C ARG A 59 -0.86 -13.88 7.56
N THR A 60 -0.88 -13.51 6.28
CA THR A 60 -1.62 -14.23 5.25
C THR A 60 -1.13 -15.66 5.05
N LEU A 61 0.19 -15.89 5.14
CA LEU A 61 0.81 -17.16 4.77
C LEU A 61 1.19 -18.03 5.97
N LEU A 62 1.48 -17.43 7.13
CA LEU A 62 1.97 -18.15 8.31
C LEU A 62 0.91 -18.36 9.38
N SER A 63 -0.25 -17.68 9.32
CA SER A 63 -1.35 -17.88 10.29
C SER A 63 -2.38 -18.93 9.86
N GLN A 64 -1.94 -19.95 9.10
CA GLN A 64 -2.76 -21.14 8.85
C GLN A 64 -2.77 -22.09 10.05
#